data_AF-A0A7J8WQ82-F1
#
_entry.id   AF-A0A7J8WQ82-F1
#
_cell.length_a   1.000
_cell.length_b   1.000
_cell.length_c   1.000
_cell.angle_alpha   90.00
_cell.angle_beta   90.00
_cell.angle_gamma   90.00
#
_symmetry.space_group_name_H-M   'P 1'
#
loop_
_entity.id
_entity.type
_entity.pdbx_description
1 polymer ?
#
loop_
_entity_poly.entity_id
_entity_poly.type
_entity_poly.pdbx_seq_one_letter_code
_entity_poly.pdbx_strand_id
1 'polypeptide(L)'
;MWKGVKIAYTLVAMCLFPLAIAGYWAYGQMIPVDGGMLTALFAFHGQDTSQFLLGLTSLCVIISSLSSFQIYGMPAFDDMESLYVKKKKEPSPWWLRLIFRALFGYLCFFAAVAIPFLASFAGLIGGITLPVTLAYPCFMWVKVKKPKVYGPNWWLNWSLGLFGMALSGLLIVASTFLIIDNGVEFSFFNPA
;
A
#
# COMPACT_ATOMS: atom_id res chain seq x y z
N MET A 1 -7.71 4.21 -23.13
CA MET A 1 -7.31 4.30 -21.71
C MET A 1 -8.49 4.44 -20.76
N TRP A 2 -9.43 5.38 -20.96
CA TRP A 2 -10.57 5.63 -20.05
C TRP A 2 -11.48 4.42 -19.76
N LYS A 3 -11.82 3.61 -20.77
CA LYS A 3 -12.64 2.39 -20.58
C LYS A 3 -11.93 1.35 -19.71
N GLY A 4 -10.63 1.16 -19.91
CA GLY A 4 -9.82 0.22 -19.10
C GLY A 4 -9.72 0.66 -17.65
N VAL A 5 -9.48 1.95 -17.41
CA VAL A 5 -9.47 2.55 -16.07
C VAL A 5 -10.81 2.31 -15.36
N LYS A 6 -11.93 2.57 -16.04
CA LYS A 6 -13.26 2.31 -15.46
C LYS A 6 -13.44 0.85 -15.05
N ILE A 7 -13.15 -0.08 -15.96
CA ILE A 7 -13.32 -1.52 -15.69
C ILE A 7 -12.44 -1.96 -14.51
N ALA A 8 -11.18 -1.52 -14.48
CA ALA A 8 -10.26 -1.86 -13.40
C ALA A 8 -10.76 -1.34 -12.04
N TYR A 9 -11.17 -0.08 -11.94
CA TYR A 9 -11.68 0.47 -10.68
C TYR A 9 -13.02 -0.16 -10.26
N THR A 10 -13.90 -0.50 -11.20
CA THR A 10 -15.13 -1.21 -10.88
C THR A 10 -14.83 -2.62 -10.34
N LEU A 11 -13.87 -3.33 -10.93
CA LEU A 11 -13.47 -4.65 -10.44
C LEU A 11 -12.85 -4.57 -9.04
N VAL A 12 -11.98 -3.59 -8.80
CA VAL A 12 -11.42 -3.32 -7.46
C VAL A 12 -12.54 -3.06 -6.46
N ALA A 13 -13.52 -2.22 -6.81
CA ALA A 13 -14.67 -1.96 -5.96
C ALA A 13 -15.50 -3.22 -5.69
N MET A 14 -15.79 -4.02 -6.71
CA MET A 14 -16.53 -5.29 -6.57
C MET A 14 -15.79 -6.33 -5.72
N CYS A 15 -14.46 -6.28 -5.64
CA CYS A 15 -13.71 -7.19 -4.77
C CYS A 15 -13.57 -6.64 -3.34
N LEU A 16 -13.22 -5.36 -3.18
CA LEU A 16 -12.88 -4.79 -1.87
C LEU A 16 -14.12 -4.46 -1.03
N PHE A 17 -15.18 -3.88 -1.61
CA PHE A 17 -16.35 -3.48 -0.82
C PHE A 17 -17.11 -4.67 -0.23
N PRO A 18 -17.44 -5.74 -0.98
CA PRO A 18 -18.11 -6.90 -0.40
C PRO A 18 -17.25 -7.60 0.65
N LEU A 19 -15.94 -7.68 0.43
CA LEU A 19 -15.01 -8.26 1.41
C LEU A 19 -15.01 -7.45 2.72
N ALA A 20 -14.96 -6.12 2.64
CA ALA A 20 -15.00 -5.25 3.82
C ALA A 20 -16.34 -5.36 4.56
N ILE A 21 -17.47 -5.37 3.84
CA ILE A 21 -18.81 -5.47 4.43
C ILE A 21 -19.01 -6.83 5.09
N ALA A 22 -18.70 -7.93 4.40
CA ALA A 22 -18.83 -9.29 4.93
C ALA A 22 -17.86 -9.55 6.08
N GLY A 23 -16.62 -9.07 5.98
CA GLY A 23 -15.61 -9.18 7.04
C GLY A 23 -16.04 -8.44 8.31
N TYR A 24 -16.54 -7.22 8.18
CA TYR A 24 -17.06 -6.48 9.32
C TYR A 24 -18.34 -7.12 9.90
N TRP A 25 -19.21 -7.68 9.08
CA TRP A 25 -20.40 -8.40 9.56
C TRP A 25 -20.04 -9.69 10.31
N ALA A 26 -19.01 -10.42 9.87
CA ALA A 26 -18.58 -11.68 10.48
C ALA A 26 -17.80 -11.48 11.79
N TYR A 27 -16.86 -10.53 11.82
CA TYR A 27 -15.93 -10.34 12.96
C TYR A 27 -16.28 -9.14 13.84
N GLY A 28 -17.01 -8.15 13.34
CA GLY A 28 -17.41 -6.96 14.09
C GLY A 28 -16.22 -6.26 14.77
N GLN A 29 -16.35 -6.05 16.08
CA GLN A 29 -15.32 -5.43 16.91
C GLN A 29 -14.19 -6.38 17.32
N MET A 30 -14.24 -7.66 16.93
CA MET A 30 -13.22 -8.64 17.31
C MET A 30 -12.01 -8.67 16.36
N ILE A 31 -11.95 -7.79 15.35
CA ILE A 31 -10.79 -7.74 14.44
C ILE A 31 -9.59 -7.16 15.21
N PRO A 32 -8.47 -7.91 15.33
CA PRO A 32 -7.28 -7.43 16.00
C PRO A 32 -6.68 -6.23 15.24
N VAL A 33 -6.34 -5.19 16.01
CA VAL A 33 -5.91 -3.88 15.48
C VAL A 33 -4.58 -3.99 14.71
N ASP A 34 -3.71 -4.92 15.10
CA ASP A 34 -2.34 -5.04 14.54
C ASP A 34 -2.21 -6.06 13.39
N GLY A 35 -3.26 -6.82 13.07
CA GLY A 35 -3.17 -7.95 12.13
C GLY A 35 -4.19 -7.96 10.98
N GLY A 36 -5.22 -7.11 11.06
CA GLY A 36 -6.28 -7.06 10.06
C GLY A 36 -7.11 -8.35 9.96
N MET A 37 -7.84 -8.51 8.85
CA MET A 37 -8.82 -9.59 8.69
C MET A 37 -8.21 -11.00 8.58
N LEU A 38 -6.99 -11.14 8.05
CA LEU A 38 -6.34 -12.45 7.92
C LEU A 38 -5.98 -13.01 9.30
N THR A 39 -5.44 -12.17 10.19
CA THR A 39 -5.14 -12.56 11.57
C THR A 39 -6.41 -12.86 12.36
N ALA A 40 -7.50 -12.12 12.12
CA ALA A 40 -8.82 -12.45 12.69
C ALA A 40 -9.27 -13.87 12.28
N LEU A 41 -9.11 -14.22 11.00
CA LEU A 41 -9.48 -15.55 10.49
C LEU A 41 -8.67 -16.65 11.18
N PHE A 42 -7.34 -16.51 11.26
CA PHE A 42 -6.51 -17.51 11.95
C PHE A 42 -6.78 -17.60 13.45
N ALA A 43 -7.05 -16.47 14.11
CA ALA A 43 -7.31 -16.43 15.55
C ALA A 43 -8.66 -17.08 15.93
N PHE A 44 -9.73 -16.81 15.19
CA PHE A 44 -11.07 -17.29 15.53
C PHE A 44 -11.44 -18.61 14.84
N HIS A 45 -10.98 -18.84 13.62
CA HIS A 45 -11.37 -20.01 12.82
C HIS A 45 -10.22 -21.02 12.64
N GLY A 46 -9.08 -20.81 13.30
CA GLY A 46 -7.92 -21.69 13.22
C GLY A 46 -8.17 -23.13 13.72
N GLN A 47 -9.09 -23.32 14.67
CA GLN A 47 -9.47 -24.66 15.16
C GLN A 47 -10.76 -25.22 14.53
N ASP A 48 -11.71 -24.36 14.16
CA ASP A 48 -13.02 -24.80 13.65
C ASP A 48 -13.02 -25.05 12.13
N THR A 49 -12.00 -24.60 11.41
CA THR A 49 -11.91 -24.74 9.95
C THR A 49 -10.96 -25.86 9.52
N SER A 50 -11.30 -26.54 8.43
CA SER A 50 -10.44 -27.54 7.78
C SER A 50 -9.03 -27.00 7.52
N GLN A 51 -8.01 -27.76 7.94
CA GLN A 51 -6.60 -27.45 7.70
C GLN A 51 -6.28 -27.24 6.22
N PHE A 52 -7.03 -27.89 5.31
CA PHE A 52 -6.89 -27.70 3.87
C PHE A 52 -7.25 -26.27 3.44
N LEU A 53 -8.33 -25.69 3.99
CA LEU A 53 -8.78 -24.35 3.62
C LEU A 53 -7.85 -23.27 4.17
N LEU A 54 -7.34 -23.45 5.40
CA LEU A 54 -6.33 -22.58 5.99
C LEU A 54 -5.03 -22.63 5.19
N GLY A 55 -4.58 -23.83 4.80
CA GLY A 55 -3.40 -24.04 3.96
C GLY A 55 -3.54 -23.43 2.55
N LEU A 56 -4.72 -23.55 1.93
CA LEU A 56 -4.97 -22.95 0.62
C LEU A 56 -4.96 -21.41 0.72
N THR A 57 -5.56 -20.85 1.78
CA THR A 57 -5.58 -19.40 2.02
C THR A 57 -4.17 -18.84 2.20
N SER A 58 -3.34 -19.49 3.04
CA SER A 58 -1.96 -19.05 3.25
C SER A 58 -1.13 -19.17 1.97
N LEU A 59 -1.30 -20.24 1.19
CA LEU A 59 -0.64 -20.41 -0.10
C LEU A 59 -1.03 -19.30 -1.09
N CYS A 60 -2.32 -18.97 -1.20
CA CYS A 60 -2.79 -17.86 -2.03
C CYS A 60 -2.19 -16.52 -1.61
N VAL A 61 -2.09 -16.26 -0.30
CA VAL A 61 -1.46 -15.04 0.24
C VAL A 61 0.02 -15.00 -0.12
N ILE A 62 0.75 -16.11 0.03
CA ILE A 62 2.17 -16.20 -0.32
C ILE A 62 2.37 -15.93 -1.82
N ILE A 63 1.60 -16.56 -2.70
CA ILE A 63 1.69 -16.34 -4.15
C ILE A 63 1.40 -14.87 -4.50
N SER A 64 0.35 -14.30 -3.90
CA SER A 64 -0.02 -12.89 -4.11
C SER A 64 1.09 -11.94 -3.65
N SER A 65 1.70 -12.20 -2.50
CA SER A 65 2.81 -11.38 -1.97
C SER A 65 4.07 -11.50 -2.82
N LEU A 66 4.44 -12.71 -3.24
CA LEU A 66 5.62 -12.94 -4.10
C LEU A 66 5.48 -12.24 -5.46
N SER A 67 4.30 -12.32 -6.07
CA SER A 67 4.02 -11.65 -7.35
C SER A 67 3.96 -10.13 -7.19
N SER A 68 3.32 -9.64 -6.13
CA SER A 68 3.22 -8.20 -5.86
C SER A 68 4.58 -7.56 -5.61
N PHE A 69 5.47 -8.23 -4.86
CA PHE A 69 6.81 -7.72 -4.59
C PHE A 69 7.60 -7.45 -5.88
N GLN A 70 7.48 -8.33 -6.88
CA GLN A 70 8.15 -8.15 -8.17
C GLN A 70 7.62 -6.92 -8.92
N ILE A 71 6.29 -6.71 -8.92
CA ILE A 71 5.65 -5.59 -9.62
C ILE A 71 6.02 -4.27 -8.94
N TYR A 72 5.92 -4.19 -7.61
CA TYR A 72 6.22 -2.96 -6.86
C TYR A 72 7.71 -2.66 -6.72
N GLY A 73 8.58 -3.67 -6.77
CA GLY A 73 10.03 -3.49 -6.74
C GLY A 73 10.62 -2.99 -8.07
N MET A 74 9.89 -3.18 -9.19
CA MET A 74 10.42 -2.86 -10.52
C MET A 74 10.82 -1.38 -10.71
N PRO A 75 10.04 -0.38 -10.26
CA PRO A 75 10.47 1.02 -10.31
C PRO A 75 11.73 1.31 -9.48
N ALA A 76 11.89 0.66 -8.32
CA ALA A 76 13.08 0.83 -7.49
C ALA A 76 14.33 0.25 -8.17
N PHE A 77 14.20 -0.92 -8.81
CA PHE A 77 15.29 -1.51 -9.60
C PHE A 77 15.67 -0.63 -10.79
N ASP A 78 14.67 -0.06 -11.48
CA ASP A 78 14.91 0.84 -12.62
C ASP A 78 15.61 2.14 -12.19
N ASP A 79 15.24 2.71 -11.05
CA ASP A 79 15.92 3.91 -10.51
C ASP A 79 17.36 3.64 -10.09
N MET A 80 17.62 2.51 -9.42
CA MET A 80 18.98 2.08 -9.05
C MET A 80 19.86 1.85 -10.29
N GLU A 81 19.32 1.21 -11.32
CA GLU A 81 20.02 1.00 -12.59
C GLU A 81 20.25 2.33 -13.34
N SER A 82 19.25 3.21 -13.38
CA SER A 82 19.37 4.55 -13.96
C SER A 82 20.46 5.39 -13.28
N LEU A 83 20.55 5.33 -11.96
CA LEU A 83 21.60 6.01 -11.19
C LEU A 83 22.99 5.47 -11.52
N TYR A 84 23.13 4.16 -11.70
CA TYR A 84 24.38 3.53 -12.13
C TYR A 84 24.78 3.97 -13.53
N VAL A 85 23.86 3.87 -14.50
CA VAL A 85 24.11 4.26 -15.90
C VAL A 85 24.47 5.75 -15.99
N LYS A 86 23.81 6.62 -15.23
CA LYS A 86 24.15 8.06 -15.18
C LYS A 86 25.57 8.32 -14.68
N LYS A 87 26.03 7.56 -13.66
CA LYS A 87 27.37 7.75 -13.05
C LYS A 87 28.49 7.12 -13.87
N LYS A 88 28.30 5.89 -14.34
CA LYS A 88 29.33 5.10 -15.03
C LYS A 88 29.27 5.24 -16.56
N LYS A 89 28.18 5.77 -17.13
CA LYS A 89 27.92 5.89 -18.58
C LYS A 89 28.01 4.57 -19.35
N GLU A 90 27.93 3.45 -18.65
CA GLU A 90 28.01 2.10 -19.19
C GLU A 90 26.71 1.35 -18.89
N PRO A 91 26.30 0.40 -19.75
CA PRO A 91 25.15 -0.45 -19.47
C PRO A 91 25.42 -1.30 -18.21
N SER A 92 24.39 -1.51 -17.39
CA SER A 92 24.52 -2.35 -16.21
C SER A 92 24.72 -3.82 -16.62
N PRO A 93 25.84 -4.46 -16.23
CA PRO A 93 26.05 -5.88 -16.52
C PRO A 93 25.05 -6.75 -15.73
N TRP A 94 24.76 -7.95 -16.23
CA TRP A 94 23.77 -8.86 -15.64
C TRP A 94 24.06 -9.20 -14.17
N TRP A 95 25.34 -9.41 -13.82
CA TRP A 95 25.76 -9.67 -12.44
C TRP A 95 25.45 -8.51 -11.49
N LEU A 96 25.61 -7.26 -11.96
CA LEU A 96 25.31 -6.09 -11.15
C LEU A 96 23.79 -5.94 -10.92
N ARG A 97 22.97 -6.27 -11.94
CA ARG A 97 21.51 -6.34 -11.77
C ARG A 97 21.10 -7.40 -10.73
N LEU A 98 21.77 -8.55 -10.73
CA LEU A 98 21.54 -9.59 -9.72
C LEU A 98 21.90 -9.09 -8.32
N ILE A 99 23.02 -8.39 -8.17
CA ILE A 99 23.45 -7.77 -6.90
C ILE A 99 22.44 -6.73 -6.43
N PHE A 100 21.96 -5.83 -7.30
CA PHE A 100 20.96 -4.83 -6.90
C PHE A 100 19.66 -5.45 -6.42
N ARG A 101 19.18 -6.50 -7.10
CA ARG A 101 17.98 -7.24 -6.68
C ARG A 101 18.18 -7.96 -5.35
N ALA A 102 19.31 -8.64 -5.18
CA ALA A 102 19.63 -9.35 -3.94
C ALA A 102 19.80 -8.37 -2.76
N LEU A 103 20.50 -7.26 -2.96
CA LEU A 103 20.72 -6.24 -1.95
C LEU A 103 19.42 -5.57 -1.53
N PHE A 104 18.57 -5.17 -2.49
CA PHE A 104 17.27 -4.58 -2.18
C PHE A 104 16.36 -5.56 -1.43
N GLY A 105 16.28 -6.81 -1.89
CA GLY A 105 15.51 -7.86 -1.21
C GLY A 105 16.02 -8.11 0.22
N TYR A 106 17.34 -8.16 0.40
CA TYR A 106 17.97 -8.29 1.71
C TYR A 106 17.68 -7.09 2.61
N LEU A 107 17.74 -5.86 2.11
CA LEU A 107 17.41 -4.66 2.87
C LEU A 107 15.94 -4.64 3.30
N CYS A 108 15.02 -5.04 2.42
CA CYS A 108 13.61 -5.19 2.77
C CYS A 108 13.40 -6.26 3.85
N PHE A 109 14.06 -7.41 3.73
CA PHE A 109 14.02 -8.47 4.74
C PHE A 109 14.58 -7.99 6.09
N PHE A 110 15.75 -7.33 6.06
CA PHE A 110 16.37 -6.78 7.26
C PHE A 110 15.48 -5.74 7.93
N ALA A 111 14.86 -4.84 7.15
CA ALA A 111 13.92 -3.86 7.69
C ALA A 111 12.68 -4.52 8.31
N ALA A 112 12.15 -5.58 7.69
CA ALA A 112 11.01 -6.33 8.22
C ALA A 112 11.33 -7.00 9.57
N VAL A 113 12.53 -7.55 9.73
CA VAL A 113 12.98 -8.17 10.99
C VAL A 113 13.34 -7.12 12.05
N ALA A 114 13.97 -6.02 11.64
CA ALA A 114 14.40 -4.96 12.56
C ALA A 114 13.22 -4.13 13.08
N ILE A 115 12.17 -3.93 12.27
CA ILE A 115 11.04 -3.03 12.54
C ILE A 115 9.72 -3.80 12.37
N PRO A 116 9.37 -4.73 13.28
CA PRO A 116 8.17 -5.55 13.17
C PRO A 116 6.87 -4.73 13.30
N PHE A 117 6.93 -3.57 13.97
CA PHE A 117 5.81 -2.65 14.15
C PHE A 117 5.52 -1.76 12.92
N LEU A 118 6.26 -1.90 11.82
CA LEU A 118 6.09 -1.06 10.62
C LEU A 118 4.66 -1.13 10.05
N ALA A 119 3.98 -2.26 10.24
CA ALA A 119 2.59 -2.44 9.83
C ALA A 119 1.63 -1.46 10.53
N SER A 120 1.85 -1.14 11.81
CA SER A 120 1.04 -0.17 12.57
C SER A 120 1.18 1.26 12.02
N PHE A 121 2.27 1.56 11.31
CA PHE A 121 2.49 2.84 10.64
C PHE A 121 1.96 2.89 9.21
N ALA A 122 1.41 1.79 8.67
CA ALA A 122 0.95 1.75 7.28
C ALA A 122 -0.13 2.81 6.98
N GLY A 123 -1.05 3.05 7.91
CA GLY A 123 -2.06 4.11 7.78
C GLY A 123 -1.45 5.51 7.69
N LEU A 124 -0.41 5.78 8.47
CA LEU A 124 0.31 7.06 8.46
C LEU A 124 1.08 7.27 7.15
N ILE A 125 1.83 6.24 6.71
CA ILE A 125 2.58 6.27 5.44
C ILE A 125 1.60 6.44 4.26
N GLY A 126 0.46 5.75 4.29
CA GLY A 126 -0.62 5.94 3.33
C GLY A 126 -1.16 7.37 3.34
N GLY A 127 -1.42 7.91 4.53
CA GLY A 127 -1.85 9.30 4.74
C GLY A 127 -0.93 10.32 4.09
N ILE A 128 0.39 10.18 4.28
CA ILE A 128 1.41 11.10 3.74
C ILE A 128 1.54 10.99 2.22
N THR A 129 1.32 9.80 1.65
CA THR A 129 1.49 9.55 0.21
C THR A 129 0.22 9.83 -0.61
N LEU A 130 -0.96 9.86 0.01
CA LEU A 130 -2.24 10.14 -0.64
C LEU A 130 -2.31 11.47 -1.43
N PRO A 131 -1.71 12.58 -0.97
CA PRO A 131 -1.66 13.80 -1.77
C PRO A 131 -0.98 13.60 -3.13
N VAL A 132 0.02 12.73 -3.20
CA VAL A 132 0.77 12.46 -4.44
C VAL A 132 -0.10 11.72 -5.46
N THR A 133 -1.01 10.86 -5.00
CA THR A 133 -1.87 10.05 -5.88
C THR A 133 -3.17 10.75 -6.24
N LEU A 134 -3.78 11.50 -5.31
CA LEU A 134 -5.09 12.13 -5.51
C LEU A 134 -5.02 13.62 -5.81
N ALA A 135 -4.25 14.38 -5.03
CA ALA A 135 -4.26 15.84 -5.11
C ALA A 135 -3.32 16.36 -6.21
N TYR A 136 -2.12 15.79 -6.31
CA TYR A 136 -1.07 16.24 -7.21
C TYR A 136 -1.46 16.20 -8.70
N PRO A 137 -2.07 15.12 -9.23
CA PRO A 137 -2.50 15.09 -10.63
C PRO A 137 -3.58 16.13 -10.93
N CYS A 138 -4.50 16.39 -9.99
CA CYS A 138 -5.56 17.37 -10.13
C CYS A 138 -4.99 18.79 -10.24
N PHE A 139 -4.07 19.17 -9.33
CA PHE A 139 -3.43 20.48 -9.37
C PHE A 139 -2.48 20.64 -10.56
N MET A 140 -1.75 19.57 -10.92
CA MET A 140 -0.90 19.56 -12.11
C MET A 140 -1.73 19.78 -13.38
N TRP A 141 -2.87 19.10 -13.52
CA TRP A 141 -3.75 19.25 -14.68
C TRP A 141 -4.26 20.69 -14.81
N VAL A 142 -4.67 21.31 -13.71
CA VAL A 142 -5.11 22.71 -13.69
C VAL A 142 -3.99 23.66 -14.13
N LYS A 143 -2.75 23.45 -13.66
CA LYS A 143 -1.60 24.28 -14.08
C LYS A 143 -1.23 24.09 -15.56
N VAL A 144 -1.27 22.87 -16.07
CA VAL A 144 -0.86 22.57 -17.46
C VAL A 144 -1.93 23.00 -18.46
N LYS A 145 -3.20 22.67 -18.21
CA LYS A 145 -4.29 22.92 -19.16
C LYS A 145 -4.91 24.31 -19.06
N LYS A 146 -4.66 25.04 -17.96
CA LYS A 146 -5.19 26.40 -17.72
C LYS A 146 -6.66 26.53 -18.13
N PRO A 147 -7.57 25.69 -17.59
CA PRO A 147 -8.98 25.74 -17.95
C PRO A 147 -9.56 27.11 -17.58
N LYS A 148 -10.66 27.51 -18.24
CA LYS A 148 -11.38 28.74 -17.89
C LYS A 148 -11.68 28.75 -16.38
N VAL A 149 -11.27 29.82 -15.71
CA VAL A 149 -11.53 30.02 -14.29
C VAL A 149 -13.04 29.98 -14.07
N TYR A 150 -13.49 29.23 -13.06
CA TYR A 150 -14.90 28.92 -12.79
C TYR A 150 -15.62 28.02 -13.82
N GLY A 151 -14.90 27.40 -14.76
CA GLY A 151 -15.47 26.35 -15.59
C GLY A 151 -15.76 25.05 -14.81
N PRO A 152 -16.65 24.19 -15.32
CA PRO A 152 -17.01 22.92 -14.65
C PRO A 152 -15.78 22.02 -14.42
N ASN A 153 -14.87 21.95 -15.40
CA ASN A 153 -13.63 21.17 -15.26
C ASN A 153 -12.64 21.79 -14.24
N TRP A 154 -12.68 23.12 -14.05
CA TRP A 154 -11.83 23.77 -13.05
C TRP A 154 -12.34 23.46 -11.65
N TRP A 155 -13.65 23.58 -11.42
CA TRP A 155 -14.30 23.23 -10.15
C TRP A 155 -14.09 21.77 -9.78
N LEU A 156 -14.29 20.84 -10.73
CA LEU A 156 -14.13 19.40 -10.49
C LEU A 156 -12.70 19.05 -10.06
N ASN A 157 -11.67 19.57 -10.73
CA ASN A 157 -10.28 19.28 -10.36
C ASN A 157 -9.89 19.95 -9.04
N TRP A 158 -10.38 21.16 -8.76
CA TRP A 158 -10.14 21.83 -7.48
C TRP A 158 -10.82 21.11 -6.31
N SER A 159 -12.08 20.70 -6.48
CA SER A 159 -12.81 19.98 -5.43
C SER A 159 -12.17 18.62 -5.15
N LEU A 160 -11.79 17.87 -6.18
CA LEU A 160 -11.08 16.59 -6.02
C LEU A 160 -9.71 16.77 -5.36
N GLY A 161 -8.95 17.81 -5.75
CA GLY A 161 -7.66 18.11 -5.16
C GLY A 161 -7.76 18.47 -3.67
N LEU A 162 -8.71 19.35 -3.33
CA LEU A 162 -8.96 19.74 -1.93
C LEU A 162 -9.47 18.55 -1.10
N PHE A 163 -10.36 17.73 -1.66
CA PHE A 163 -10.87 16.53 -1.01
C PHE A 163 -9.76 15.52 -0.74
N GLY A 164 -8.85 15.28 -1.71
CA GLY A 164 -7.69 14.42 -1.51
C GLY A 164 -6.75 14.92 -0.41
N MET A 165 -6.54 16.23 -0.31
CA MET A 165 -5.77 16.85 0.77
C MET A 165 -6.47 16.69 2.14
N ALA A 166 -7.79 16.89 2.19
CA ALA A 166 -8.56 16.73 3.42
C ALA A 166 -8.54 15.27 3.91
N LEU A 167 -8.71 14.30 3.01
CA LEU A 167 -8.62 12.87 3.35
C LEU A 167 -7.22 12.49 3.87
N SER A 168 -6.17 13.02 3.27
CA SER A 168 -4.80 12.83 3.75
C SER A 168 -4.64 13.35 5.18
N GLY A 169 -5.11 14.57 5.46
CA GLY A 169 -5.08 15.14 6.80
C GLY A 169 -5.85 14.31 7.82
N LEU A 170 -7.08 13.89 7.48
CA LEU A 170 -7.90 13.03 8.35
C LEU A 170 -7.22 11.68 8.63
N LEU A 171 -6.62 11.04 7.63
CA LEU A 171 -5.94 9.76 7.80
C LEU A 171 -4.67 9.89 8.64
N ILE A 172 -3.91 10.97 8.49
CA ILE A 172 -2.75 11.25 9.34
C ILE A 172 -3.21 11.40 10.79
N VAL A 173 -4.21 12.24 11.04
CA VAL A 173 -4.74 12.47 12.40
C VAL A 173 -5.26 11.15 13.00
N ALA A 174 -6.09 10.40 12.28
CA ALA A 174 -6.64 9.13 12.75
C ALA A 174 -5.55 8.08 13.03
N SER A 175 -4.56 7.96 12.14
CA SER A 175 -3.45 7.02 12.33
C SER A 175 -2.57 7.41 13.51
N THR A 176 -2.30 8.71 13.71
CA THR A 176 -1.56 9.20 14.86
C THR A 176 -2.30 8.90 16.17
N PHE A 177 -3.62 9.11 16.21
CA PHE A 177 -4.42 8.74 17.39
C PHE A 177 -4.34 7.24 17.68
N LEU A 178 -4.47 6.39 16.65
CA LEU A 178 -4.38 4.93 16.81
C LEU A 178 -3.01 4.49 17.36
N ILE A 179 -1.94 5.08 16.85
CA ILE A 179 -0.56 4.78 17.30
C ILE A 179 -0.36 5.18 18.77
N ILE A 180 -0.95 6.31 19.18
CA ILE A 180 -0.86 6.79 20.58
C ILE A 180 -1.68 5.89 21.51
N ASP A 181 -2.92 5.56 21.13
CA ASP A 181 -3.83 4.75 21.94
C ASP A 181 -3.32 3.32 22.14
N ASN A 182 -2.77 2.73 21.07
CA ASN A 182 -2.20 1.38 21.13
C ASN A 182 -0.87 1.30 21.88
N GLY A 183 -0.22 2.44 22.17
CA GLY A 183 1.03 2.48 22.94
C GLY A 183 2.14 1.61 22.34
N VAL A 184 2.58 1.92 21.12
CA VAL A 184 3.58 1.10 20.40
C VAL A 184 4.85 0.91 21.24
N GLU A 185 5.02 -0.30 21.79
CA GLU A 185 6.30 -0.71 22.35
C GLU A 185 7.30 -0.88 21.22
N PHE A 186 8.35 -0.06 21.21
CA PHE A 186 9.40 -0.13 20.20
C PHE A 186 10.29 -1.36 20.43
N SER A 187 9.78 -2.55 20.13
CA SER A 187 10.53 -3.80 20.19
C SER A 187 11.31 -4.00 18.89
N PHE A 188 12.53 -3.46 18.83
CA PHE A 188 13.45 -3.73 17.73
C PHE A 188 13.96 -5.18 17.80
N PHE A 189 14.05 -5.86 16.65
CA PHE A 189 14.56 -7.24 16.52
C PHE A 189 13.78 -8.34 17.28
N ASN A 190 12.51 -8.11 17.63
CA ASN A 190 11.63 -9.14 18.16
C ASN A 190 10.43 -9.36 17.24
N PRO A 191 10.58 -10.13 16.14
CA PRO A 191 9.46 -10.44 15.26
C PRO A 191 8.44 -11.30 16.02
N ALA A 192 7.21 -10.79 16.15
CA ALA A 192 6.07 -11.48 16.75
C ALA A 192 5.44 -12.50 15.81
#